data_AF-A0A6G0YIW0-F1
#
_entry.id   AF-A0A6G0YIW0-F1
#
_cell.length_a   1.000
_cell.length_b   1.000
_cell.length_c   1.000
_cell.angle_alpha   90.00
_cell.angle_beta   90.00
_cell.angle_gamma   90.00
#
_symmetry.space_group_name_H-M   'P 1'
#
loop_
_entity.id
_entity.type
_entity.pdbx_description
1 polymer ?
#
loop_
_entity_poly.entity_id
_entity_poly.type
_entity_poly.pdbx_seq_one_letter_code
_entity_poly.pdbx_strand_id
1 'polypeptide(L)'
;ITRWGTWLEAASYYCTYFNEVKSVVQELDPDEAVSIKISQNIFSHNSTSTDLVFIHSNYGFLPDAILKLENQGLSVIEAINIIKNVQNKLENVFCEIGISIHEKFKKVIEKNTGFETIIKINDILTRQGKSFDGLPEDFTVSDLAYFKYAPLTSTDVERSFSRYKNLLAPNRRGFDFENLKQTLIVQCNDV
;
A
#
# COMPACT_ATOMS: atom_id res chain seq x y z
N ILE A 1 11.22 -5.42 -0.66
CA ILE A 1 10.08 -4.92 0.16
C ILE A 1 9.06 -6.04 0.23
N THR A 2 8.80 -6.57 1.42
CA THR A 2 7.74 -7.57 1.62
C THR A 2 6.40 -6.89 1.38
N ARG A 3 5.62 -7.39 0.41
CA ARG A 3 4.27 -6.89 0.13
C ARG A 3 3.33 -7.37 1.24
N TRP A 4 3.07 -6.49 2.21
CA TRP A 4 2.14 -6.78 3.31
C TRP A 4 0.74 -7.18 2.84
N GLY A 5 0.32 -6.73 1.64
CA GLY A 5 -0.89 -7.19 0.97
C GLY A 5 -0.93 -8.72 0.80
N THR A 6 0.15 -9.32 0.29
CA THR A 6 0.25 -10.78 0.08
C THR A 6 0.14 -11.56 1.39
N TRP A 7 0.66 -11.03 2.50
CA TRP A 7 0.52 -11.68 3.81
C TRP A 7 -0.92 -11.64 4.34
N LEU A 8 -1.63 -10.54 4.12
CA LEU A 8 -3.05 -10.41 4.50
C LEU A 8 -3.96 -11.25 3.59
N GLU A 9 -3.64 -11.36 2.30
CA GLU A 9 -4.28 -12.29 1.38
C GLU A 9 -4.07 -13.74 1.81
N ALA A 10 -2.84 -14.12 2.17
CA ALA A 10 -2.54 -15.45 2.69
C ALA A 10 -3.31 -15.74 3.98
N ALA A 11 -3.36 -14.80 4.93
CA ALA A 11 -4.16 -14.94 6.15
C ALA A 11 -5.65 -15.12 5.82
N SER A 12 -6.18 -14.36 4.86
CA SER A 12 -7.56 -14.50 4.41
C SER A 12 -7.82 -15.86 3.77
N TYR A 13 -6.91 -16.34 2.92
CA TYR A 13 -6.98 -17.67 2.32
C TYR A 13 -6.99 -18.77 3.39
N TYR A 14 -6.08 -18.73 4.36
CA TYR A 14 -6.06 -19.70 5.46
C TYR A 14 -7.29 -19.59 6.36
N CYS A 15 -7.88 -18.41 6.52
CA CYS A 15 -9.15 -18.26 7.22
C CYS A 15 -10.30 -18.96 6.46
N THR A 16 -10.36 -18.80 5.14
CA THR A 16 -11.41 -19.40 4.30
C THR A 16 -11.29 -20.92 4.20
N TYR A 17 -10.07 -21.44 4.05
CA TYR A 17 -9.81 -22.86 3.78
C TYR A 17 -9.12 -23.56 4.96
N PHE A 18 -9.37 -23.11 6.18
CA PHE A 18 -8.61 -23.55 7.36
C PHE A 18 -8.65 -25.07 7.55
N ASN A 19 -9.83 -25.67 7.42
CA ASN A 19 -10.02 -27.09 7.69
C ASN A 19 -9.45 -27.97 6.57
N GLU A 20 -9.58 -27.53 5.32
CA GLU A 20 -9.05 -28.21 4.14
C GLU A 20 -7.53 -28.24 4.19
N VAL A 21 -6.91 -27.08 4.44
CA VAL A 21 -5.44 -26.99 4.59
C VAL A 21 -4.97 -27.80 5.80
N LYS A 22 -5.67 -27.71 6.94
CA LYS A 22 -5.35 -28.48 8.14
C LYS A 22 -5.36 -29.98 7.87
N SER A 23 -6.37 -30.49 7.16
CA SER A 23 -6.46 -31.91 6.80
C SER A 23 -5.23 -32.37 6.02
N VAL A 24 -4.86 -31.63 4.97
CA VAL A 24 -3.66 -31.94 4.16
C VAL A 24 -2.39 -31.92 5.01
N VAL A 25 -2.21 -30.89 5.85
CA VAL A 25 -1.02 -30.77 6.70
C VAL A 25 -0.93 -31.88 7.74
N GLN A 26 -2.07 -32.38 8.24
CA GLN A 26 -2.13 -33.49 9.19
C GLN A 26 -1.82 -34.85 8.58
N GLU A 27 -1.93 -35.01 7.25
CA GLU A 27 -1.57 -36.23 6.53
C GLU A 27 -0.06 -36.36 6.25
N LEU A 28 0.70 -35.27 6.37
CA LEU A 28 2.14 -35.26 6.13
C LEU A 28 2.92 -35.92 7.29
N ASP A 29 4.01 -36.60 6.96
CA ASP A 29 4.89 -37.24 7.95
C ASP A 29 5.69 -36.18 8.73
N PRO A 30 5.50 -36.05 10.07
CA PRO A 30 6.23 -35.09 10.89
C PRO A 30 7.74 -35.35 10.96
N ASP A 31 8.21 -36.55 10.63
CA ASP A 31 9.62 -36.93 10.68
C ASP A 31 10.38 -36.58 9.38
N GLU A 32 9.67 -36.31 8.27
CA GLU A 32 10.28 -35.88 7.01
C GLU A 32 10.88 -34.46 7.09
N ALA A 33 10.24 -33.55 7.84
CA ALA A 33 10.76 -32.19 8.02
C ALA A 33 10.25 -31.51 9.29
N VAL A 34 11.15 -30.75 9.94
CA VAL A 34 10.83 -29.94 11.12
C VAL A 34 9.69 -28.95 10.86
N SER A 35 9.60 -28.39 9.64
CA SER A 35 8.52 -27.47 9.26
C SER A 35 7.14 -28.13 9.29
N ILE A 36 7.02 -29.40 8.92
CA ILE A 36 5.75 -30.14 8.95
C ILE A 36 5.27 -30.25 10.39
N LYS A 37 6.16 -30.70 11.28
CA LYS A 37 5.87 -30.81 12.71
C LYS A 37 5.44 -29.46 13.34
N ILE A 38 6.10 -28.37 12.97
CA ILE A 38 5.73 -27.02 13.42
C ILE A 38 4.34 -26.63 12.90
N SER A 39 4.07 -26.81 11.61
CA SER A 39 2.77 -26.49 11.02
C SER A 39 1.62 -27.28 11.64
N GLN A 40 1.80 -28.59 11.85
CA GLN A 40 0.81 -29.44 12.53
C GLN A 40 0.50 -28.95 13.94
N ASN A 41 1.53 -28.51 14.69
CA ASN A 41 1.33 -27.94 16.01
C ASN A 41 0.52 -26.62 15.95
N ILE A 42 0.87 -25.72 15.01
CA ILE A 42 0.15 -24.47 14.80
C ILE A 42 -1.35 -24.72 14.49
N PHE A 43 -1.67 -25.65 13.58
CA PHE A 43 -3.06 -25.99 13.26
C PHE A 43 -3.83 -26.69 14.40
N SER A 44 -3.11 -27.18 15.41
CA SER A 44 -3.70 -27.80 16.60
C SER A 44 -4.13 -26.75 17.65
N HIS A 45 -3.59 -25.53 17.59
CA HIS A 45 -3.96 -24.45 18.51
C HIS A 45 -5.24 -23.74 18.08
N ASN A 46 -6.22 -23.67 18.98
CA ASN A 46 -7.49 -22.95 18.75
C ASN A 46 -7.32 -21.42 18.65
N SER A 47 -6.20 -20.88 19.14
CA SER A 47 -5.88 -19.46 18.98
C SER A 47 -5.62 -19.10 17.51
N THR A 48 -5.01 -20.00 16.72
CA THR A 48 -4.67 -19.72 15.33
C THR A 48 -5.90 -19.46 14.46
N SER A 49 -6.95 -20.28 14.59
CA SER A 49 -8.21 -20.04 13.85
C SER A 49 -8.88 -18.73 14.29
N THR A 50 -8.83 -18.43 15.59
CA THR A 50 -9.38 -17.19 16.15
C THR A 50 -8.63 -15.95 15.62
N ASP A 51 -7.29 -16.01 15.58
CA ASP A 51 -6.44 -14.93 15.05
C ASP A 51 -6.69 -14.73 13.54
N LEU A 52 -6.83 -15.82 12.77
CA LEU A 52 -7.14 -15.75 11.34
C LEU A 52 -8.50 -15.09 11.08
N VAL A 53 -9.54 -15.46 11.85
CA VAL A 53 -10.86 -14.82 11.76
C VAL A 53 -10.77 -13.33 12.08
N PHE A 54 -10.01 -12.96 13.11
CA PHE A 54 -9.81 -11.57 13.49
C PHE A 54 -9.10 -10.78 12.38
N ILE A 55 -8.00 -11.31 11.82
CA ILE A 55 -7.25 -10.65 10.75
C ILE A 55 -8.11 -10.51 9.49
N HIS A 56 -8.76 -11.59 9.06
CA HIS A 56 -9.59 -11.61 7.86
C HIS A 56 -10.74 -10.59 7.95
N SER A 57 -11.49 -10.61 9.06
CA SER A 57 -12.67 -9.77 9.24
C SER A 57 -12.34 -8.28 9.35
N ASN A 58 -11.23 -7.94 10.00
CA ASN A 58 -10.88 -6.54 10.29
C ASN A 58 -9.89 -5.93 9.31
N TYR A 59 -9.04 -6.73 8.65
CA TYR A 59 -7.94 -6.23 7.81
C TYR A 59 -7.91 -6.85 6.41
N GLY A 60 -8.78 -7.82 6.09
CA GLY A 60 -8.86 -8.45 4.78
C GLY A 60 -9.22 -7.49 3.64
N PHE A 61 -9.71 -6.29 3.93
CA PHE A 61 -9.99 -5.25 2.93
C PHE A 61 -8.74 -4.43 2.50
N LEU A 62 -7.65 -4.50 3.28
CA LEU A 62 -6.46 -3.69 3.03
C LEU A 62 -5.75 -4.04 1.71
N PRO A 63 -5.61 -5.32 1.31
CA PRO A 63 -5.04 -5.67 0.01
C PRO A 63 -5.74 -4.97 -1.16
N ASP A 64 -7.08 -4.99 -1.19
CA ASP A 64 -7.85 -4.31 -2.23
C ASP A 64 -7.65 -2.79 -2.22
N ALA A 65 -7.55 -2.18 -1.03
CA ALA A 65 -7.31 -0.75 -0.90
C ALA A 65 -5.90 -0.37 -1.40
N ILE A 66 -4.88 -1.17 -1.07
CA ILE A 66 -3.50 -1.01 -1.54
C ILE A 66 -3.47 -1.14 -3.07
N LEU A 67 -4.06 -2.22 -3.62
CA LEU A 67 -4.08 -2.47 -5.06
C LEU A 67 -4.74 -1.31 -5.82
N LYS A 68 -5.86 -0.78 -5.31
CA LYS A 68 -6.50 0.40 -5.92
C LYS A 68 -5.61 1.64 -5.90
N LEU A 69 -4.87 1.87 -4.81
CA LEU A 69 -3.94 3.00 -4.69
C LEU A 69 -2.64 2.82 -5.51
N GLU A 70 -2.29 1.59 -5.88
CA GLU A 70 -1.17 1.26 -6.76
C GLU A 70 -1.55 1.37 -8.25
N ASN A 71 -2.83 1.27 -8.60
CA ASN A 71 -3.30 1.40 -9.98
C ASN A 71 -3.13 2.82 -10.52
N GLN A 72 -2.73 2.91 -11.80
CA GLN A 72 -2.62 4.17 -12.53
C GLN A 72 -4.00 4.71 -12.96
N GLY A 73 -4.07 6.02 -13.22
CA GLY A 73 -5.29 6.68 -13.71
C GLY A 73 -6.33 6.98 -12.64
N LEU A 74 -6.08 6.59 -11.38
CA LEU A 74 -6.90 6.98 -10.24
C LEU A 74 -6.78 8.49 -10.01
N SER A 75 -7.91 9.19 -9.88
CA SER A 75 -7.88 10.61 -9.54
C SER A 75 -7.49 10.82 -8.07
N VAL A 76 -6.92 11.99 -7.76
CA VAL A 76 -6.53 12.33 -6.37
C VAL A 76 -7.72 12.28 -5.41
N ILE A 77 -8.91 12.71 -5.84
CA ILE A 77 -10.11 12.65 -5.01
C ILE A 77 -10.49 11.20 -4.65
N GLU A 78 -10.43 10.29 -5.62
CA GLU A 78 -10.73 8.87 -5.39
C GLU A 78 -9.69 8.24 -4.46
N ALA A 79 -8.42 8.56 -4.66
CA ALA A 79 -7.32 8.08 -3.83
C ALA A 79 -7.44 8.55 -2.37
N ILE A 80 -7.75 9.84 -2.16
CA ILE A 80 -8.03 10.39 -0.82
C ILE A 80 -9.22 9.69 -0.18
N ASN A 81 -10.29 9.43 -0.94
CA ASN A 81 -11.47 8.74 -0.43
C ASN A 81 -11.16 7.30 0.00
N ILE A 82 -10.28 6.58 -0.72
CA ILE A 82 -9.82 5.25 -0.31
C ILE A 82 -9.09 5.33 1.03
N ILE A 83 -8.16 6.28 1.20
CA ILE A 83 -7.41 6.47 2.45
C ILE A 83 -8.35 6.80 3.61
N LYS A 84 -9.33 7.70 3.40
CA LYS A 84 -10.36 8.02 4.40
C LYS A 84 -11.21 6.79 4.78
N ASN A 85 -11.59 5.98 3.80
CA ASN A 85 -12.32 4.74 4.06
C ASN A 85 -11.49 3.72 4.87
N VAL A 86 -10.18 3.61 4.58
CA VAL A 86 -9.25 2.79 5.36
C VAL A 86 -9.20 3.30 6.80
N GLN A 87 -9.01 4.61 7.00
CA GLN A 87 -8.99 5.23 8.32
C GLN A 87 -10.23 4.88 9.15
N ASN A 88 -11.42 5.09 8.57
CA ASN A 88 -12.69 4.80 9.23
C ASN A 88 -12.82 3.32 9.61
N LYS A 89 -12.41 2.40 8.74
CA LYS A 89 -12.45 0.97 9.06
C LYS A 89 -11.48 0.59 10.18
N LEU A 90 -10.28 1.18 10.20
CA LEU A 90 -9.30 0.94 11.27
C LEU A 90 -9.75 1.52 12.61
N GLU A 91 -10.45 2.66 12.62
CA GLU A 91 -11.00 3.27 13.83
C GLU A 91 -12.08 2.40 14.49
N ASN A 92 -12.78 1.57 13.71
CA ASN A 92 -13.84 0.69 14.19
C ASN A 92 -13.34 -0.63 14.83
N VAL A 93 -12.04 -0.79 15.07
CA VAL A 93 -11.46 -2.00 15.68
C VAL A 93 -11.06 -1.74 17.14
N PHE A 94 -11.94 -2.07 18.08
CA PHE A 94 -11.88 -1.65 19.49
C PHE A 94 -11.05 -2.55 20.44
N CYS A 95 -10.01 -3.22 19.95
CA CYS A 95 -9.08 -4.00 20.78
C CYS A 95 -7.72 -3.30 20.90
N GLU A 96 -6.89 -3.71 21.87
CA GLU A 96 -5.55 -3.12 22.11
C GLU A 96 -4.68 -3.11 20.85
N ILE A 97 -4.69 -4.22 20.10
CA ILE A 97 -3.98 -4.34 18.82
C ILE A 97 -4.58 -3.39 17.76
N GLY A 98 -5.91 -3.32 17.67
CA GLY A 98 -6.62 -2.45 16.74
C GLY A 98 -6.34 -0.97 16.98
N ILE A 99 -6.38 -0.55 18.24
CA ILE A 99 -6.02 0.81 18.67
C ILE A 99 -4.57 1.13 18.27
N SER A 100 -3.64 0.22 18.55
CA SER A 100 -2.22 0.39 18.19
C SER A 100 -2.01 0.55 16.68
N ILE A 101 -2.74 -0.22 15.86
CA ILE A 101 -2.69 -0.13 14.39
C ILE A 101 -3.27 1.21 13.92
N HIS A 102 -4.42 1.63 14.45
CA HIS A 102 -5.05 2.90 14.11
C HIS A 102 -4.15 4.10 14.48
N GLU A 103 -3.57 4.10 15.68
CA GLU A 103 -2.63 5.14 16.11
C GLU A 103 -1.39 5.19 15.22
N LYS A 104 -0.86 4.02 14.83
CA LYS A 104 0.26 3.94 13.89
C LYS A 104 -0.11 4.54 12.54
N PHE A 105 -1.29 4.21 12.00
CA PHE A 105 -1.80 4.77 10.76
C PHE A 105 -1.89 6.29 10.85
N LYS A 106 -2.56 6.82 11.89
CA LYS A 106 -2.72 8.26 12.12
C LYS A 106 -1.37 8.97 12.19
N LYS A 107 -0.43 8.45 12.97
CA LYS A 107 0.93 9.01 13.11
C LYS A 107 1.71 9.03 11.79
N VAL A 108 1.50 8.05 10.90
CA VAL A 108 2.15 8.03 9.57
C VAL A 108 1.53 9.09 8.66
N ILE A 109 0.22 9.21 8.66
CA ILE A 109 -0.51 10.21 7.86
C ILE A 109 -0.16 11.63 8.31
N GLU A 110 -0.20 11.91 9.61
CA GLU A 110 0.10 13.24 10.17
C GLU A 110 1.56 13.69 9.92
N LYS A 111 2.50 12.75 9.87
CA LYS A 111 3.90 13.06 9.56
C LYS A 111 4.15 13.33 8.08
N ASN A 112 3.21 12.99 7.21
CA ASN A 112 3.37 13.15 5.77
C ASN A 112 2.85 14.53 5.33
N THR A 113 3.72 15.53 5.41
CA THR A 113 3.41 16.90 4.95
C THR A 113 3.02 16.96 3.48
N GLY A 114 3.59 16.09 2.63
CA GLY A 114 3.23 16.00 1.22
C GLY A 114 1.77 15.56 1.01
N PHE A 115 1.28 14.63 1.83
CA PHE A 115 -0.12 14.23 1.79
C PHE A 115 -1.06 15.38 2.22
N GLU A 116 -0.67 16.18 3.22
CA GLU A 116 -1.40 17.40 3.59
C GLU A 116 -1.45 18.41 2.43
N THR A 117 -0.33 18.63 1.74
CA THR A 117 -0.28 19.47 0.54
C THR A 117 -1.23 18.98 -0.54
N ILE A 118 -1.24 17.67 -0.83
CA ILE A 118 -2.15 17.06 -1.80
C ILE A 118 -3.62 17.26 -1.41
N ILE A 119 -3.97 17.13 -0.13
CA ILE A 119 -5.35 17.37 0.34
C ILE A 119 -5.77 18.82 0.03
N LYS A 120 -4.91 19.79 0.33
CA LYS A 120 -5.19 21.21 0.00
C LYS A 120 -5.38 21.44 -1.50
N ILE A 121 -4.52 20.83 -2.32
CA ILE A 121 -4.64 20.90 -3.79
C ILE A 121 -5.98 20.28 -4.25
N ASN A 122 -6.35 19.13 -3.69
CA ASN A 122 -7.64 18.50 -3.97
C ASN A 122 -8.83 19.39 -3.59
N ASP A 123 -8.75 20.08 -2.46
CA ASP A 123 -9.80 20.99 -2.02
C ASP A 123 -9.97 22.16 -3.03
N ILE A 124 -8.87 22.69 -3.58
CA ILE A 124 -8.91 23.69 -4.66
C ILE A 124 -9.54 23.09 -5.93
N LEU A 125 -9.10 21.89 -6.35
CA LEU A 125 -9.60 21.20 -7.55
C LEU A 125 -11.10 20.90 -7.47
N THR A 126 -11.63 20.65 -6.27
CA THR A 126 -13.04 20.35 -6.02
C THR A 126 -13.88 21.57 -5.65
N ARG A 127 -13.28 22.78 -5.66
CA ARG A 127 -13.88 24.05 -5.22
C ARG A 127 -14.30 24.10 -3.74
N GLN A 128 -13.74 23.23 -2.90
CA GLN A 128 -13.89 23.27 -1.44
C GLN A 128 -12.92 24.29 -0.81
N GLY A 129 -11.73 24.44 -1.39
CA GLY A 129 -10.73 25.43 -1.02
C GLY A 129 -10.88 26.74 -1.81
N LYS A 130 -10.50 27.87 -1.19
CA LYS A 130 -10.60 29.22 -1.79
C LYS A 130 -9.26 29.97 -1.88
N SER A 131 -8.19 29.39 -1.35
CA SER A 131 -6.87 30.04 -1.27
C SER A 131 -5.76 29.04 -1.55
N PHE A 132 -4.63 29.57 -2.01
CA PHE A 132 -3.36 28.86 -2.18
C PHE A 132 -2.52 28.86 -0.90
N ASP A 133 -3.01 29.49 0.19
CA ASP A 133 -2.29 29.59 1.46
C ASP A 133 -1.87 28.21 2.00
N GLY A 134 -0.59 28.07 2.33
CA GLY A 134 -0.02 26.82 2.86
C GLY A 134 0.35 25.79 1.79
N LEU A 135 0.33 26.16 0.51
CA LEU A 135 1.04 25.47 -0.56
C LEU A 135 2.46 26.06 -0.75
N PRO A 136 3.43 25.29 -1.24
CA PRO A 136 4.73 25.80 -1.68
C PRO A 136 4.58 26.97 -2.67
N GLU A 137 5.38 28.02 -2.49
CA GLU A 137 5.37 29.24 -3.32
C GLU A 137 5.71 28.95 -4.80
N ASP A 138 6.38 27.82 -5.04
CA ASP A 138 6.89 27.38 -6.33
C ASP A 138 5.78 26.88 -7.27
N PHE A 139 4.58 26.59 -6.75
CA PHE A 139 3.49 26.05 -7.58
C PHE A 139 2.77 27.13 -8.38
N THR A 140 2.75 26.97 -9.69
CA THR A 140 1.92 27.80 -10.57
C THR A 140 0.47 27.30 -10.59
N VAL A 141 -0.45 28.15 -11.03
CA VAL A 141 -1.87 27.79 -11.21
C VAL A 141 -2.03 26.63 -12.20
N SER A 142 -1.21 26.59 -13.26
CA SER A 142 -1.19 25.47 -14.21
C SER A 142 -0.73 24.17 -13.58
N ASP A 143 0.24 24.21 -12.66
CA ASP A 143 0.75 23.01 -12.00
C ASP A 143 -0.36 22.28 -11.25
N LEU A 144 -1.23 23.03 -10.53
CA LEU A 144 -2.34 22.46 -9.78
C LEU A 144 -3.29 21.63 -10.65
N ALA A 145 -3.53 22.04 -11.89
CA ALA A 145 -4.40 21.30 -12.80
C ALA A 145 -3.84 19.91 -13.14
N TYR A 146 -2.51 19.76 -13.19
CA TYR A 146 -1.84 18.48 -13.45
C TYR A 146 -1.92 17.52 -12.28
N PHE A 147 -2.20 17.99 -11.06
CA PHE A 147 -2.37 17.13 -9.89
C PHE A 147 -3.66 16.29 -9.92
N LYS A 148 -4.61 16.55 -10.83
CA LYS A 148 -5.89 15.80 -10.87
C LYS A 148 -5.72 14.28 -10.85
N TYR A 149 -4.67 13.77 -11.48
CA TYR A 149 -4.32 12.35 -11.56
C TYR A 149 -2.94 12.04 -10.97
N ALA A 150 -2.44 12.91 -10.08
CA ALA A 150 -1.17 12.65 -9.41
C ALA A 150 -1.28 11.39 -8.52
N PRO A 151 -0.36 10.43 -8.66
CA PRO A 151 -0.35 9.25 -7.83
C PRO A 151 0.00 9.60 -6.38
N LEU A 152 -0.76 9.06 -5.41
CA LEU A 152 -0.47 9.25 -3.98
C LEU A 152 0.57 8.29 -3.44
N THR A 153 0.79 7.21 -4.16
CA THR A 153 1.81 6.22 -3.88
C THR A 153 3.03 6.55 -4.73
N SER A 154 4.22 6.59 -4.12
CA SER A 154 5.44 7.01 -4.80
C SER A 154 6.01 5.98 -5.77
N THR A 155 5.44 4.77 -5.84
CA THR A 155 5.95 3.68 -6.68
C THR A 155 4.86 2.74 -7.12
N ASP A 156 4.78 2.51 -8.43
CA ASP A 156 4.37 1.22 -8.98
C ASP A 156 5.48 0.22 -8.58
N VAL A 157 5.26 -0.51 -7.49
CA VAL A 157 6.31 -1.16 -6.68
C VAL A 157 7.16 -2.14 -7.50
N GLU A 158 6.64 -2.66 -8.60
CA GLU A 158 7.30 -3.69 -9.43
C GLU A 158 7.98 -3.13 -10.69
N ARG A 159 7.36 -2.15 -11.37
CA ARG A 159 7.93 -1.58 -12.61
C ARG A 159 8.91 -0.45 -12.35
N SER A 160 8.74 0.33 -11.29
CA SER A 160 9.56 1.52 -11.03
C SER A 160 11.01 1.16 -10.73
N PHE A 161 11.23 0.15 -9.88
CA PHE A 161 12.60 -0.26 -9.54
C PHE A 161 13.34 -0.84 -10.75
N SER A 162 12.65 -1.54 -11.66
CA SER A 162 13.26 -2.02 -12.91
C SER A 162 13.56 -0.86 -13.88
N ARG A 163 12.63 0.09 -14.03
CA ARG A 163 12.81 1.30 -14.85
C ARG A 163 13.99 2.14 -14.36
N TYR A 164 14.02 2.45 -13.06
CA TYR A 164 15.11 3.21 -12.47
C TYR A 164 16.39 2.39 -12.25
N LYS A 165 16.39 1.06 -12.31
CA LYS A 165 17.62 0.25 -12.18
C LYS A 165 18.60 0.53 -13.31
N ASN A 166 18.12 0.82 -14.52
CA ASN A 166 18.98 1.24 -15.62
C ASN A 166 19.58 2.63 -15.35
N LEU A 167 18.75 3.53 -14.81
CA LEU A 167 19.21 4.83 -14.35
C LEU A 167 20.22 4.69 -13.21
N LEU A 168 20.01 3.71 -12.32
CA LEU A 168 20.76 3.00 -11.26
C LEU A 168 22.13 2.33 -11.55
N ALA A 169 22.41 1.98 -12.80
CA ALA A 169 23.49 1.05 -13.11
C ALA A 169 24.88 1.73 -13.13
N PRO A 170 26.01 1.03 -13.01
CA PRO A 170 27.35 1.65 -13.11
C PRO A 170 27.65 2.28 -14.49
N ASN A 171 26.87 1.90 -15.50
CA ASN A 171 27.10 2.20 -16.92
C ASN A 171 26.74 3.64 -17.34
N ARG A 172 26.30 4.49 -16.41
CA ARG A 172 25.83 5.88 -16.66
C ARG A 172 26.95 6.92 -16.82
N ARG A 173 28.23 6.53 -16.76
CA ARG A 173 29.37 7.47 -16.87
C ARG A 173 29.43 8.22 -18.21
N GLY A 174 28.55 7.91 -19.16
CA GLY A 174 28.46 8.58 -20.46
C GLY A 174 27.22 9.47 -20.69
N PHE A 175 26.29 9.58 -19.74
CA PHE A 175 25.12 10.47 -19.91
C PHE A 175 25.40 11.86 -19.37
N ASP A 176 25.06 12.89 -20.16
CA ASP A 176 24.84 14.23 -19.61
C ASP A 176 23.49 14.32 -18.89
N PHE A 177 23.31 15.39 -18.11
CA PHE A 177 22.12 15.57 -17.28
C PHE A 177 20.83 15.68 -18.12
N GLU A 178 20.91 16.27 -19.31
CA GLU A 178 19.74 16.47 -20.16
C GLU A 178 19.29 15.14 -20.79
N ASN A 179 20.22 14.29 -21.22
CA ASN A 179 19.94 12.95 -21.72
C ASN A 179 19.41 12.03 -20.62
N LEU A 180 19.90 12.17 -19.38
CA LEU A 180 19.35 11.47 -18.21
C LEU A 180 17.88 11.84 -18.00
N LYS A 181 17.57 13.15 -18.04
CA LYS A 181 16.22 13.68 -17.91
C LYS A 181 15.30 13.20 -19.04
N GLN A 182 15.75 13.23 -20.30
CA GLN A 182 14.96 12.72 -21.43
C GLN A 182 14.70 11.21 -21.30
N THR A 183 15.70 10.43 -20.89
CA THR A 183 15.56 8.98 -20.65
C THR A 183 14.53 8.70 -19.55
N LEU A 184 14.54 9.49 -18.48
CA LEU A 184 13.55 9.41 -17.40
C LEU A 184 12.13 9.69 -17.93
N ILE A 185 11.98 10.73 -18.75
CA ILE A 185 10.69 11.11 -19.35
C ILE A 185 10.14 9.96 -20.22
N VAL A 186 10.96 9.38 -21.10
CA VAL A 186 10.55 8.26 -21.95
C VAL A 186 10.17 7.05 -21.10
N GLN A 187 11.03 6.64 -20.16
CA GLN A 187 10.77 5.47 -19.32
C GLN A 187 9.56 5.64 -18.40
N CYS A 188 9.23 6.87 -18.00
CA CYS A 188 8.03 7.15 -17.18
C CYS A 188 6.75 7.28 -18.02
N ASN A 189 6.86 7.54 -19.34
CA ASN A 189 5.73 7.68 -20.26
C ASN A 189 5.46 6.45 -21.13
N ASP A 190 6.35 5.46 -21.13
CA ASP A 190 6.08 4.16 -21.75
C ASP A 190 4.95 3.46 -20.98
N VAL A 191 3.78 3.38 -21.62
CA VAL A 191 2.54 2.72 -21.14
C VAL A 191 2.71 1.19 -21.19
#